data_AF-A0AA97CVQ6-F1
#
_entry.id   AF-A0AA97CVQ6-F1
#
_cell.length_a   1.000
_cell.length_b   1.000
_cell.length_c   1.000
_cell.angle_alpha   90.00
_cell.angle_beta   90.00
_cell.angle_gamma   90.00
#
_symmetry.space_group_name_H-M   'P 1'
#
loop_
_entity.id
_entity.type
_entity.pdbx_description
1 polymer ?
#
loop_
_entity_poly.entity_id
_entity_poly.type
_entity_poly.pdbx_seq_one_letter_code
_entity_poly.pdbx_strand_id
1 'polypeptide(L)'
;MIEPTVGDRVVVRYRLDRSDTPSDWRAAPNPELPSGPSQSDVTGVLVTSADEQSLTVDRDGEVISIPRTAITSIRLLSRRVVRNSVIRDVERALCAGSDATHRAEIDGWIVAAGGSTIRGRSAVPVEFNAPAAAVTEIVEWYAARNLPALALLPDRLVLPGRITVDDAQSLEVLVAPAPETVGGLVPVRVGDALWAIDVDAADETVRAAARAAGYELHHTVTVGGLAEPHENSIQTSPI
;
A
#
# COMPACT_ATOMS: atom_id res chain seq x y z
N MET A 1 -2.84 -12.75 1.12
CA MET A 1 -3.15 -11.64 2.04
C MET A 1 -1.86 -11.37 2.78
N ILE A 2 -1.40 -10.11 2.83
CA ILE A 2 -0.15 -9.76 3.52
C ILE A 2 -0.37 -9.93 5.03
N GLU A 3 0.46 -10.73 5.70
CA GLU A 3 0.36 -10.92 7.14
C GLU A 3 0.81 -9.62 7.85
N PRO A 4 0.04 -9.09 8.81
CA PRO A 4 0.45 -7.90 9.55
C PRO A 4 1.69 -8.17 10.41
N THR A 5 2.52 -7.15 10.54
CA THR A 5 3.74 -7.15 11.34
C THR A 5 3.50 -6.38 12.65
N VAL A 6 4.16 -6.79 13.75
CA VAL A 6 4.11 -6.03 15.01
C VAL A 6 4.44 -4.56 14.76
N GLY A 7 3.62 -3.65 15.29
CA GLY A 7 3.69 -2.21 15.02
C GLY A 7 2.76 -1.74 13.90
N ASP A 8 2.21 -2.64 13.09
CA ASP A 8 1.21 -2.28 12.08
C ASP A 8 -0.08 -1.82 12.72
N ARG A 9 -0.68 -0.77 12.15
CA ARG A 9 -2.05 -0.42 12.48
C ARG A 9 -2.98 -1.27 11.63
N VAL A 10 -3.88 -1.99 12.28
CA VAL A 10 -4.79 -2.95 11.63
C VAL A 10 -6.24 -2.67 11.99
N VAL A 11 -7.14 -3.02 11.08
CA VAL A 11 -8.53 -3.34 11.42
C VAL A 11 -8.69 -4.84 11.35
N VAL A 12 -9.07 -5.46 12.46
CA VAL A 12 -9.35 -6.90 12.55
C VAL A 12 -10.85 -7.08 12.72
N ARG A 13 -11.49 -7.74 11.76
CA ARG A 13 -12.90 -8.13 11.84
C ARG A 13 -12.99 -9.57 12.29
N TYR A 14 -13.87 -9.85 13.25
CA TYR A 14 -14.03 -11.18 13.84
C TYR A 14 -15.48 -11.50 14.17
N ARG A 15 -15.79 -12.79 14.28
CA ARG A 15 -17.12 -13.30 14.64
C ARG A 15 -17.35 -13.22 16.14
N LEU A 16 -18.60 -12.98 16.55
CA LEU A 16 -19.03 -12.91 17.96
C LEU A 16 -19.72 -14.18 18.45
N ASP A 17 -19.82 -15.22 17.62
CA ASP A 17 -20.56 -16.45 17.94
C ASP A 17 -19.78 -17.43 18.84
N ARG A 18 -18.63 -17.00 19.35
CA ARG A 18 -17.75 -17.82 20.20
C ARG A 18 -17.49 -17.15 21.54
N SER A 19 -17.45 -17.95 22.60
CA SER A 19 -17.21 -17.49 23.97
C SER A 19 -15.78 -17.01 24.23
N ASP A 20 -14.82 -17.40 23.39
CA ASP A 20 -13.40 -17.03 23.49
C ASP A 20 -13.04 -15.76 22.70
N THR A 21 -14.03 -15.11 22.09
CA THR A 21 -13.82 -13.84 21.38
C THR A 21 -14.10 -12.65 22.29
N PRO A 22 -13.44 -11.49 22.08
CA PRO A 22 -13.77 -10.28 22.80
C PRO A 22 -15.25 -9.92 22.60
N SER A 23 -15.88 -9.42 23.67
CA SER A 23 -17.21 -8.86 23.58
C SER A 23 -17.25 -7.71 22.57
N ASP A 24 -18.42 -7.46 21.97
CA ASP A 24 -18.56 -6.29 21.10
C ASP A 24 -18.29 -5.02 21.93
N TRP A 25 -17.37 -4.18 21.45
CA TRP A 25 -17.02 -2.92 22.13
C TRP A 25 -18.11 -1.85 21.92
N ARG A 26 -18.98 -2.04 20.93
CA ARG A 26 -20.12 -1.15 20.73
C ARG A 26 -21.10 -1.35 21.87
N ALA A 27 -21.55 -0.24 22.46
CA ALA A 27 -22.72 -0.27 23.32
C ALA A 27 -23.89 -0.89 22.54
N ALA A 28 -24.73 -1.67 23.23
CA ALA A 28 -25.93 -2.23 22.63
C ALA A 28 -26.70 -1.11 21.92
N PRO A 29 -27.14 -1.32 20.66
CA PRO A 29 -27.90 -0.32 19.93
C PRO A 29 -29.11 0.11 20.76
N ASN A 30 -29.40 1.41 20.77
CA ASN A 30 -30.60 1.97 21.40
C ASN A 30 -31.51 2.55 20.30
N PRO A 31 -32.69 1.95 20.03
CA PRO A 31 -33.31 0.83 20.75
C PRO A 31 -32.65 -0.53 20.46
N GLU A 32 -32.85 -1.50 21.38
CA GLU A 32 -32.33 -2.86 21.23
C GLU A 32 -32.84 -3.51 19.94
N LEU A 33 -31.93 -4.17 19.21
CA LEU A 33 -32.27 -4.89 17.99
C LEU A 33 -32.73 -6.32 18.31
N PRO A 34 -33.62 -6.93 17.50
CA PRO A 34 -34.12 -8.30 17.71
C PRO A 34 -33.01 -9.38 17.75
N SER A 35 -31.89 -9.12 17.11
CA SER A 35 -30.66 -9.90 17.24
C SER A 35 -29.46 -8.97 17.29
N GLY A 36 -28.49 -9.28 18.15
CA GLY A 36 -27.21 -8.59 18.19
C GLY A 36 -26.38 -8.79 16.91
N PRO A 37 -25.31 -8.00 16.71
CA PRO A 37 -24.40 -8.19 15.60
C PRO A 37 -23.73 -9.58 15.66
N SER A 38 -23.51 -10.20 14.51
CA SER A 38 -22.79 -11.49 14.39
C SER A 38 -21.28 -11.32 14.27
N GLN A 39 -20.81 -10.09 14.04
CA GLN A 39 -19.41 -9.74 13.89
C GLN A 39 -19.11 -8.39 14.54
N SER A 40 -17.89 -8.23 15.03
CA SER A 40 -17.34 -6.95 15.45
C SER A 40 -16.01 -6.70 14.73
N ASP A 41 -15.46 -5.51 14.96
CA ASP A 41 -14.17 -5.10 14.43
C ASP A 41 -13.39 -4.29 15.47
N VAL A 42 -12.09 -4.55 15.59
CA VAL A 42 -11.18 -3.73 16.39
C VAL A 42 -10.22 -3.01 15.46
N THR A 43 -9.95 -1.74 15.74
CA THR A 43 -8.88 -0.98 15.08
C THR A 43 -7.84 -0.64 16.12
N GLY A 44 -6.56 -0.90 15.84
CA GLY A 44 -5.49 -0.61 16.77
C GLY A 44 -4.13 -1.00 16.20
N VAL A 45 -3.10 -0.98 17.05
CA VAL A 45 -1.74 -1.38 16.69
C VAL A 45 -1.53 -2.83 17.06
N LEU A 46 -1.07 -3.64 16.10
CA LEU A 46 -0.67 -5.01 16.38
C LEU A 46 0.52 -4.99 17.34
N VAL A 47 0.35 -5.60 18.50
CA VAL A 47 1.42 -5.80 19.48
C VAL A 47 1.90 -7.24 19.43
N THR A 48 3.03 -7.53 20.07
CA THR A 48 3.57 -8.89 20.14
C THR A 48 2.47 -9.86 20.55
N SER A 49 2.19 -10.82 19.66
CA SER A 49 1.33 -11.92 20.04
C SER A 49 2.13 -12.85 20.95
N ALA A 50 1.66 -13.05 22.18
CA ALA A 50 2.24 -14.05 23.09
C ALA A 50 1.91 -15.49 22.64
N ASP A 51 0.97 -15.65 21.70
CA ASP A 51 0.40 -16.93 21.27
C ASP A 51 0.08 -16.89 19.76
N GLU A 52 0.70 -17.76 18.97
CA GLU A 52 0.45 -17.86 17.52
C GLU A 52 -1.03 -18.08 17.17
N GLN A 53 -1.84 -18.59 18.10
CA GLN A 53 -3.28 -18.85 17.90
C GLN A 53 -4.15 -17.60 18.02
N SER A 54 -3.59 -16.46 18.46
CA SER A 54 -4.32 -15.20 18.61
C SER A 54 -3.57 -14.02 17.98
N LEU A 55 -4.32 -12.96 17.66
CA LEU A 55 -3.79 -11.66 17.32
C LEU A 55 -4.11 -10.68 18.43
N THR A 56 -3.08 -10.03 18.95
CA THR A 56 -3.21 -9.07 20.05
C THR A 56 -3.08 -7.64 19.51
N VAL A 57 -4.12 -6.84 19.70
CA VAL A 57 -4.22 -5.47 19.20
C VAL A 57 -4.34 -4.51 20.38
N ASP A 58 -3.45 -3.54 20.45
CA ASP A 58 -3.58 -2.38 21.34
C ASP A 58 -4.53 -1.37 20.70
N ARG A 59 -5.71 -1.21 21.31
CA ARG A 59 -6.70 -0.19 20.99
C ARG A 59 -6.63 0.91 22.05
N ASP A 60 -5.91 1.97 21.73
CA ASP A 60 -5.86 3.19 22.55
C ASP A 60 -5.48 2.93 24.04
N GLY A 61 -4.58 1.97 24.28
CA GLY A 61 -4.11 1.55 25.60
C GLY A 61 -4.81 0.30 26.15
N GLU A 62 -5.88 -0.15 25.50
CA GLU A 62 -6.57 -1.41 25.84
C GLU A 62 -6.06 -2.55 24.95
N VAL A 63 -5.46 -3.56 25.57
CA VAL A 63 -4.92 -4.73 24.86
C VAL A 63 -6.03 -5.76 24.66
N ILE A 64 -6.39 -6.02 23.41
CA ILE A 64 -7.46 -6.93 23.01
C ILE A 64 -6.85 -8.14 22.29
N SER A 65 -7.10 -9.35 22.79
CA SER A 65 -6.68 -10.60 22.14
C SER A 65 -7.84 -11.23 21.36
N ILE A 66 -7.61 -11.56 20.10
CA ILE A 66 -8.60 -12.13 19.19
C ILE A 66 -8.12 -13.49 18.68
N PRO A 67 -8.87 -14.59 18.91
CA PRO A 67 -8.54 -15.88 18.34
C PRO A 67 -8.50 -15.84 16.82
N ARG A 68 -7.42 -16.33 16.19
CA ARG A 68 -7.28 -16.34 14.73
C ARG A 68 -8.42 -17.09 14.03
N THR A 69 -8.97 -18.11 14.66
CA THR A 69 -10.11 -18.90 14.16
C THR A 69 -11.42 -18.11 14.07
N ALA A 70 -11.54 -17.01 14.80
CA ALA A 70 -12.70 -16.12 14.75
C ALA A 70 -12.53 -14.97 13.74
N ILE A 71 -11.31 -14.71 13.27
CA ILE A 71 -10.99 -13.59 12.38
C ILE A 71 -11.52 -13.89 10.98
N THR A 72 -12.27 -12.93 10.43
CA THR A 72 -12.84 -13.02 9.08
C THR A 72 -12.07 -12.16 8.10
N SER A 73 -11.49 -11.06 8.55
CA SER A 73 -10.57 -10.25 7.73
C SER A 73 -9.62 -9.42 8.58
N ILE A 74 -8.45 -9.16 8.02
CA ILE A 74 -7.46 -8.22 8.54
C ILE A 74 -7.17 -7.24 7.42
N ARG A 75 -7.14 -5.94 7.76
CA ARG A 75 -6.74 -4.88 6.83
C ARG A 75 -5.69 -4.00 7.46
N LEU A 76 -4.56 -3.84 6.77
CA LEU A 76 -3.53 -2.86 7.11
C LEU A 76 -4.05 -1.44 6.89
N LEU A 77 -3.72 -0.56 7.82
CA LEU A 77 -4.00 0.86 7.76
C LEU A 77 -2.70 1.65 7.88
N SER A 78 -2.68 2.83 7.25
CA SER A 78 -1.67 3.83 7.56
C SER A 78 -1.74 4.17 9.05
N ARG A 79 -0.57 4.31 9.69
CA ARG A 79 -0.48 4.52 11.15
C ARG A 79 -1.21 5.78 11.60
N ARG A 80 -1.23 6.80 10.74
CA ARG A 80 -2.04 8.03 10.86
C ARG A 80 -2.90 8.24 9.63
N VAL A 81 -3.87 9.15 9.72
CA VAL A 81 -4.66 9.57 8.55
C VAL A 81 -3.75 10.30 7.57
N VAL A 82 -3.62 9.77 6.36
CA VAL A 82 -2.84 10.37 5.28
C VAL A 82 -3.79 10.98 4.24
N ARG A 83 -3.57 12.25 3.87
CA ARG A 83 -4.33 12.90 2.78
C ARG A 83 -3.74 12.55 1.42
N ASN A 84 -4.55 12.52 0.38
CA ASN A 84 -4.06 12.24 -0.98
C ASN A 84 -2.99 13.24 -1.44
N SER A 85 -3.05 14.51 -1.03
CA SER A 85 -1.98 15.49 -1.34
C SER A 85 -0.64 15.09 -0.73
N VAL A 86 -0.63 14.61 0.52
CA VAL A 86 0.59 14.16 1.21
C VAL A 86 1.16 12.91 0.55
N ILE A 87 0.31 12.01 0.04
CA ILE A 87 0.76 10.87 -0.77
C ILE A 87 1.50 11.39 -2.00
N ARG A 88 0.94 12.35 -2.74
CA ARG A 88 1.59 12.94 -3.92
C ARG A 88 2.93 13.58 -3.61
N ASP A 89 3.02 14.32 -2.51
CA ASP A 89 4.27 14.97 -2.09
C ASP A 89 5.37 13.94 -1.82
N VAL A 90 5.03 12.86 -1.10
CA VAL A 90 5.96 11.75 -0.82
C VAL A 90 6.36 11.02 -2.10
N GLU A 91 5.40 10.71 -2.98
CA GLU A 91 5.65 10.02 -4.25
C GLU A 91 6.54 10.85 -5.19
N ARG A 92 6.33 12.17 -5.25
CA ARG A 92 7.19 13.09 -6.01
C ARG A 92 8.61 13.11 -5.46
N ALA A 93 8.76 13.16 -4.13
CA ALA A 93 10.07 13.16 -3.50
C ALA A 93 10.81 11.81 -3.67
N LEU A 94 10.10 10.68 -3.58
CA LEU A 94 10.64 9.34 -3.86
C LEU A 94 11.11 9.22 -5.31
N CYS A 95 10.29 9.71 -6.26
CA CYS A 95 10.70 9.79 -7.65
C CYS A 95 11.95 10.67 -7.79
N ALA A 96 11.97 11.88 -7.26
CA ALA A 96 13.10 12.80 -7.38
C ALA A 96 14.40 12.25 -6.74
N GLY A 97 14.29 11.50 -5.66
CA GLY A 97 15.42 10.88 -4.95
C GLY A 97 15.95 9.59 -5.57
N SER A 98 15.31 9.07 -6.62
CA SER A 98 15.77 7.84 -7.28
C SER A 98 17.02 8.05 -8.15
N ASP A 99 17.66 6.95 -8.54
CA ASP A 99 18.89 6.91 -9.32
C ASP A 99 18.67 6.95 -10.85
N ALA A 100 17.48 7.38 -11.31
CA ALA A 100 17.15 7.41 -12.73
C ALA A 100 18.09 8.34 -13.52
N THR A 101 18.59 7.86 -14.66
CA THR A 101 19.40 8.63 -15.60
C THR A 101 18.54 9.34 -16.66
N HIS A 102 17.31 8.88 -16.87
CA HIS A 102 16.32 9.50 -17.73
C HIS A 102 15.04 9.78 -16.95
N ARG A 103 14.51 11.00 -17.09
CA ARG A 103 13.25 11.42 -16.49
C ARG A 103 12.45 12.26 -17.47
N ALA A 104 11.13 12.15 -17.41
CA ALA A 104 10.21 13.08 -18.06
C ALA A 104 8.90 13.18 -17.26
N GLU A 105 8.10 14.18 -17.56
CA GLU A 105 6.71 14.26 -17.15
C GLU A 105 5.82 14.05 -18.38
N ILE A 106 4.84 13.16 -18.28
CA ILE A 106 3.87 12.84 -19.34
C ILE A 106 2.48 12.91 -18.74
N ASP A 107 1.70 13.94 -19.06
CA ASP A 107 0.31 14.11 -18.61
C ASP A 107 0.09 13.84 -17.11
N GLY A 108 0.98 14.36 -16.25
CA GLY A 108 0.86 14.19 -14.80
C GLY A 108 1.47 12.91 -14.22
N TRP A 109 2.11 12.10 -15.06
CA TRP A 109 3.00 11.01 -14.66
C TRP A 109 4.43 11.48 -14.61
N ILE A 110 5.18 11.04 -13.59
CA ILE A 110 6.65 11.06 -13.65
C ILE A 110 7.10 9.73 -14.22
N VAL A 111 7.84 9.74 -15.32
CA VAL A 111 8.45 8.55 -15.90
C VAL A 111 9.95 8.55 -15.67
N ALA A 112 10.50 7.40 -15.31
CA ALA A 112 11.90 7.22 -14.97
C ALA A 112 12.48 5.97 -15.63
N ALA A 113 13.72 6.05 -16.10
CA ALA A 113 14.48 4.92 -16.65
C ALA A 113 15.97 5.02 -16.35
N GLY A 114 16.64 3.86 -16.49
CA GLY A 114 18.09 3.74 -16.36
C GLY A 114 18.62 3.82 -14.93
N GLY A 115 17.73 3.72 -13.92
CA GLY A 115 18.07 3.48 -12.53
C GLY A 115 17.93 2.00 -12.12
N SER A 116 18.53 1.63 -11.01
CA SER A 116 18.45 0.31 -10.38
C SER A 116 17.28 0.16 -9.41
N THR A 117 16.85 1.27 -8.80
CA THR A 117 15.70 1.30 -7.88
C THR A 117 14.38 1.13 -8.62
N ILE A 118 13.32 0.65 -7.95
CA ILE A 118 11.98 0.56 -8.55
C ILE A 118 11.49 1.93 -9.06
N ARG A 119 11.69 2.97 -8.26
CA ARG A 119 11.40 4.37 -8.60
C ARG A 119 12.26 4.90 -9.75
N GLY A 120 13.44 4.32 -9.98
CA GLY A 120 14.35 4.70 -11.06
C GLY A 120 13.99 4.10 -12.42
N ARG A 121 13.00 3.19 -12.46
CA ARG A 121 12.59 2.44 -13.65
C ARG A 121 11.08 2.36 -13.87
N SER A 122 10.29 3.14 -13.13
CA SER A 122 8.83 3.11 -13.18
C SER A 122 8.21 4.45 -13.56
N ALA A 123 7.03 4.37 -14.17
CA ALA A 123 6.08 5.46 -14.33
C ALA A 123 5.20 5.56 -13.08
N VAL A 124 5.05 6.76 -12.52
CA VAL A 124 4.27 7.01 -11.30
C VAL A 124 3.25 8.12 -11.55
N PRO A 125 1.93 7.86 -11.37
CA PRO A 125 0.89 8.87 -11.52
C PRO A 125 0.82 9.72 -10.26
N VAL A 126 1.53 10.86 -10.26
CA VAL A 126 1.60 11.77 -9.11
C VAL A 126 0.54 12.86 -9.18
N GLU A 127 0.21 13.39 -10.35
CA GLU A 127 -0.72 14.52 -10.42
C GLU A 127 -2.19 14.11 -10.33
N PHE A 128 -3.05 15.06 -9.94
CA PHE A 128 -4.48 14.81 -9.72
C PHE A 128 -5.22 14.26 -10.95
N ASN A 129 -4.77 14.63 -12.14
CA ASN A 129 -5.40 14.29 -13.41
C ASN A 129 -4.65 13.25 -14.24
N ALA A 130 -3.64 12.55 -13.67
CA ALA A 130 -2.84 11.56 -14.40
C ALA A 130 -3.76 10.53 -15.10
N PRO A 131 -3.98 10.66 -16.43
CA PRO A 131 -5.05 9.92 -17.08
C PRO A 131 -4.52 8.57 -17.52
N ALA A 132 -5.39 7.57 -17.54
CA ALA A 132 -5.08 6.27 -18.13
C ALA A 132 -4.78 6.39 -19.65
N ALA A 133 -5.26 7.45 -20.31
CA ALA A 133 -4.97 7.72 -21.72
C ALA A 133 -3.48 7.99 -21.99
N ALA A 134 -2.71 8.43 -20.99
CA ALA A 134 -1.27 8.65 -21.12
C ALA A 134 -0.47 7.34 -21.18
N VAL A 135 -1.08 6.19 -20.86
CA VAL A 135 -0.38 4.90 -20.81
C VAL A 135 0.26 4.55 -22.15
N THR A 136 -0.40 4.81 -23.28
CA THR A 136 0.17 4.54 -24.62
C THR A 136 1.46 5.33 -24.85
N GLU A 137 1.45 6.64 -24.59
CA GLU A 137 2.65 7.50 -24.73
C GLU A 137 3.76 7.07 -23.77
N ILE A 138 3.41 6.65 -22.55
CA ILE A 138 4.37 6.13 -21.56
C ILE A 138 5.02 4.84 -22.08
N VAL A 139 4.23 3.90 -22.63
CA VAL A 139 4.76 2.65 -23.21
C VAL A 139 5.70 2.95 -24.38
N GLU A 140 5.33 3.87 -25.27
CA GLU A 140 6.19 4.32 -26.37
C GLU A 140 7.50 4.95 -25.86
N TRP A 141 7.44 5.74 -24.77
CA TRP A 141 8.61 6.36 -24.16
C TRP A 141 9.62 5.31 -23.64
N TYR A 142 9.15 4.21 -23.06
CA TYR A 142 9.99 3.07 -22.64
C TYR A 142 10.49 2.27 -23.86
N ALA A 143 9.62 2.01 -24.84
CA ALA A 143 9.96 1.26 -26.05
C ALA A 143 11.06 1.93 -26.88
N ALA A 144 11.04 3.27 -27.01
CA ALA A 144 12.10 4.04 -27.66
C ALA A 144 13.49 3.87 -27.01
N ARG A 145 13.54 3.32 -25.79
CA ARG A 145 14.76 3.04 -25.03
C ARG A 145 15.07 1.55 -24.92
N ASN A 146 14.30 0.69 -25.60
CA ASN A 146 14.37 -0.77 -25.49
C ASN A 146 14.19 -1.27 -24.04
N LEU A 147 13.31 -0.63 -23.28
CA LEU A 147 12.98 -1.00 -21.91
C LEU A 147 11.51 -1.42 -21.79
N PRO A 148 11.17 -2.35 -20.89
CA PRO A 148 9.78 -2.63 -20.55
C PRO A 148 9.17 -1.45 -19.80
N ALA A 149 7.90 -1.15 -20.09
CA ALA A 149 7.14 -0.16 -19.34
C ALA A 149 6.67 -0.74 -18.00
N LEU A 150 7.03 -0.09 -16.90
CA LEU A 150 6.65 -0.50 -15.55
C LEU A 150 5.90 0.64 -14.89
N ALA A 151 4.72 0.39 -14.33
CA ALA A 151 4.00 1.37 -13.55
C ALA A 151 4.08 1.04 -12.07
N LEU A 152 4.24 2.07 -11.24
CA LEU A 152 4.03 2.02 -9.81
C LEU A 152 2.86 2.94 -9.49
N LEU A 153 1.76 2.33 -9.04
CA LEU A 153 0.44 2.92 -8.87
C LEU A 153 0.13 3.06 -7.38
N PRO A 154 0.10 4.27 -6.81
CA PRO A 154 -0.34 4.45 -5.44
C PRO A 154 -1.82 4.13 -5.30
N ASP A 155 -2.15 3.13 -4.49
CA ASP A 155 -3.48 2.50 -4.42
C ASP A 155 -4.62 3.51 -4.12
N ARG A 156 -4.27 4.63 -3.48
CA ARG A 156 -5.23 5.69 -3.11
C ARG A 156 -5.34 6.83 -4.13
N LEU A 157 -4.40 6.92 -5.06
CA LEU A 157 -4.40 7.93 -6.12
C LEU A 157 -5.01 7.40 -7.42
N VAL A 158 -4.94 6.08 -7.62
CA VAL A 158 -5.48 5.41 -8.81
C VAL A 158 -6.78 4.71 -8.44
N LEU A 159 -7.83 4.97 -9.23
CA LEU A 159 -9.09 4.23 -9.08
C LEU A 159 -8.88 2.77 -9.50
N PRO A 160 -9.37 1.79 -8.72
CA PRO A 160 -9.27 0.38 -9.07
C PRO A 160 -9.80 0.10 -10.47
N GLY A 161 -9.05 -0.67 -11.27
CA GLY A 161 -9.42 -1.07 -12.62
C GLY A 161 -9.32 0.02 -13.70
N ARG A 162 -8.89 1.25 -13.37
CA ARG A 162 -8.63 2.27 -14.40
C ARG A 162 -7.32 2.08 -15.14
N ILE A 163 -6.32 1.54 -14.46
CA ILE A 163 -5.01 1.20 -15.02
C ILE A 163 -4.77 -0.25 -14.62
N THR A 164 -4.50 -1.10 -15.60
CA THR A 164 -4.18 -2.51 -15.39
C THR A 164 -2.68 -2.67 -15.51
N VAL A 165 -2.12 -3.50 -14.64
CA VAL A 165 -0.71 -3.89 -14.70
C VAL A 165 -0.60 -5.40 -14.65
N ASP A 166 0.36 -5.93 -15.40
CA ASP A 166 0.71 -7.35 -15.39
C ASP A 166 1.68 -7.66 -14.25
N ASP A 167 1.64 -8.92 -13.78
CA ASP A 167 2.53 -9.42 -12.72
C ASP A 167 2.58 -8.50 -11.48
N ALA A 168 1.40 -8.03 -11.07
CA ALA A 168 1.26 -7.04 -10.00
C ALA A 168 1.90 -7.50 -8.68
N GLN A 169 2.79 -6.68 -8.14
CA GLN A 169 3.41 -6.81 -6.84
C GLN A 169 3.00 -5.64 -5.96
N SER A 170 2.85 -5.87 -4.65
CA SER A 170 2.54 -4.80 -3.69
C SER A 170 3.80 -4.35 -2.98
N LEU A 171 4.00 -3.05 -2.86
CA LEU A 171 5.02 -2.46 -2.00
C LEU A 171 4.35 -1.62 -0.90
N GLU A 172 5.00 -1.57 0.25
CA GLU A 172 4.68 -0.64 1.33
C GLU A 172 5.63 0.57 1.25
N VAL A 173 5.05 1.78 1.21
CA VAL A 173 5.81 3.00 1.44
C VAL A 173 5.79 3.29 2.92
N LEU A 174 6.94 3.15 3.55
CA LEU A 174 7.10 3.35 4.98
C LEU A 174 7.81 4.67 5.26
N VAL A 175 7.45 5.34 6.36
CA VAL A 175 8.05 6.62 6.75
C VAL A 175 8.53 6.64 8.19
N ALA A 176 9.64 7.33 8.45
CA ALA A 176 10.21 7.51 9.78
C ALA A 176 10.75 8.95 9.96
N PRO A 177 10.81 9.48 11.20
CA PRO A 177 11.37 10.80 11.47
C PRO A 177 12.91 10.84 11.38
N ALA A 178 13.57 9.68 11.45
CA ALA A 178 15.01 9.52 11.32
C ALA A 178 15.33 8.49 10.23
N PRO A 179 16.41 8.69 9.46
CA PRO A 179 16.82 7.72 8.46
C PRO A 179 17.52 6.54 9.13
N GLU A 180 17.05 5.33 8.86
CA GLU A 180 17.76 4.10 9.20
C GLU A 180 17.77 3.17 8.00
N THR A 181 18.94 2.64 7.64
CA THR A 181 19.06 1.67 6.54
C THR A 181 18.57 0.31 7.02
N VAL A 182 17.54 -0.20 6.36
CA VAL A 182 16.91 -1.49 6.70
C VAL A 182 16.97 -2.39 5.46
N GLY A 183 17.50 -3.62 5.60
CA GLY A 183 17.58 -4.56 4.48
C GLY A 183 18.39 -4.07 3.28
N GLY A 184 19.33 -3.14 3.50
CA GLY A 184 20.08 -2.48 2.42
C GLY A 184 19.30 -1.39 1.67
N LEU A 185 18.05 -1.11 2.06
CA LEU A 185 17.24 -0.04 1.50
C LEU A 185 17.76 1.31 2.01
N VAL A 186 18.07 2.21 1.09
CA VAL A 186 18.58 3.55 1.39
C VAL A 186 17.39 4.51 1.56
N PRO A 187 17.21 5.13 2.74
CA PRO A 187 16.11 6.07 2.96
C PRO A 187 16.21 7.31 2.08
N VAL A 188 15.08 7.72 1.49
CA VAL A 188 14.95 8.97 0.74
C VAL A 188 14.29 10.02 1.61
N ARG A 189 14.82 11.24 1.64
CA ARG A 189 14.19 12.34 2.35
C ARG A 189 12.96 12.82 1.58
N VAL A 190 11.80 12.78 2.21
CA VAL A 190 10.49 13.11 1.60
C VAL A 190 9.79 14.30 2.22
N GLY A 191 10.41 14.95 3.21
CA GLY A 191 9.89 16.14 3.85
C GLY A 191 10.86 16.70 4.88
N ASP A 192 10.38 17.65 5.68
CA ASP A 192 11.13 18.14 6.83
C ASP A 192 11.19 17.04 7.91
N ALA A 193 12.41 16.64 8.24
CA ALA A 193 12.68 15.49 9.12
C ALA A 193 11.82 14.25 8.84
N LEU A 194 11.52 13.94 7.57
CA LEU A 194 10.75 12.75 7.17
C LEU A 194 11.50 11.98 6.09
N TRP A 195 11.66 10.68 6.31
CA TRP A 195 12.36 9.76 5.44
C TRP A 195 11.45 8.61 5.04
N ALA A 196 11.61 8.11 3.82
CA ALA A 196 10.81 7.03 3.28
C ALA A 196 11.66 5.92 2.66
N ILE A 197 11.11 4.71 2.69
CA ILE A 197 11.62 3.52 1.98
C ILE A 197 10.45 2.80 1.30
N ASP A 198 10.73 2.20 0.14
CA ASP A 198 9.83 1.24 -0.52
C ASP A 198 10.23 -0.17 -0.08
N VAL A 199 9.31 -0.91 0.54
CA VAL A 199 9.54 -2.29 1.00
C VAL A 199 8.61 -3.23 0.25
N ASP A 200 9.14 -4.36 -0.25
CA ASP A 200 8.30 -5.43 -0.80
C ASP A 200 7.34 -5.95 0.28
N ALA A 201 6.03 -5.91 0.00
CA ALA A 201 5.03 -6.35 0.96
C ALA A 201 5.12 -7.86 1.28
N ALA A 202 5.78 -8.64 0.43
CA ALA A 202 6.06 -10.06 0.66
C ALA A 202 7.32 -10.30 1.51
N ASP A 203 8.19 -9.31 1.71
CA ASP A 203 9.41 -9.46 2.51
C ASP A 203 9.11 -9.20 4.00
N GLU A 204 8.62 -10.24 4.68
CA GLU A 204 8.29 -10.19 6.11
C GLU A 204 9.50 -9.80 6.98
N THR A 205 10.72 -10.17 6.58
CA THR A 205 11.94 -9.90 7.35
C THR A 205 12.27 -8.42 7.32
N VAL A 206 12.27 -7.81 6.13
CA VAL A 206 12.54 -6.37 5.97
C VAL A 206 11.40 -5.54 6.57
N ARG A 207 10.14 -5.99 6.43
CA ARG A 207 8.99 -5.32 7.08
C ARG A 207 9.13 -5.30 8.60
N ALA A 208 9.45 -6.43 9.22
CA ALA A 208 9.69 -6.53 10.67
C ALA A 208 10.84 -5.65 11.13
N ALA A 209 11.97 -5.68 10.41
CA ALA A 209 13.11 -4.83 10.71
C ALA A 209 12.77 -3.34 10.58
N ALA A 210 11.97 -2.95 9.57
CA ALA A 210 11.56 -1.57 9.37
C ALA A 210 10.65 -1.09 10.51
N ARG A 211 9.68 -1.90 10.95
CA ARG A 211 8.84 -1.56 12.12
C ARG A 211 9.67 -1.41 13.38
N ALA A 212 10.66 -2.28 13.60
CA ALA A 212 11.58 -2.18 14.74
C ALA A 212 12.44 -0.90 14.70
N ALA A 213 12.83 -0.45 13.50
CA ALA A 213 13.52 0.81 13.26
C ALA A 213 12.60 2.06 13.34
N GLY A 214 11.32 1.90 13.69
CA GLY A 214 10.38 3.00 13.85
C GLY A 214 9.77 3.52 12.53
N TYR A 215 9.91 2.78 11.43
CA TYR A 215 9.18 3.06 10.21
C TYR A 215 7.71 2.68 10.36
N GLU A 216 6.83 3.56 9.88
CA GLU A 216 5.39 3.39 9.92
C GLU A 216 4.81 3.33 8.51
N LEU A 217 3.78 2.51 8.30
CA LEU A 217 3.08 2.45 7.02
C LEU A 217 2.44 3.82 6.68
N HIS A 218 2.87 4.41 5.57
CA HIS A 218 2.28 5.63 5.01
C HIS A 218 1.16 5.30 4.04
N HIS A 219 1.44 4.45 3.06
CA HIS A 219 0.50 3.94 2.08
C HIS A 219 1.08 2.73 1.34
N THR A 220 0.25 2.08 0.54
CA THR A 220 0.64 0.97 -0.33
C THR A 220 0.63 1.41 -1.78
N VAL A 221 1.48 0.77 -2.57
CA VAL A 221 1.57 0.97 -4.01
C VAL A 221 1.56 -0.39 -4.70
N THR A 222 0.96 -0.45 -5.88
CA THR A 222 0.99 -1.63 -6.74
C THR A 222 1.97 -1.38 -7.88
N VAL A 223 2.90 -2.29 -8.10
CA VAL A 223 3.88 -2.20 -9.19
C VAL A 223 3.70 -3.36 -10.16
N GLY A 224 3.79 -3.09 -11.46
CA GLY A 224 3.63 -4.12 -12.48
C GLY A 224 3.84 -3.58 -13.89
N GLY A 225 3.93 -4.49 -14.86
CA GLY A 225 4.15 -4.16 -16.26
C GLY A 225 2.96 -3.38 -16.82
N LEU A 226 3.22 -2.27 -17.52
CA LEU A 226 2.19 -1.63 -18.34
C LEU A 226 2.11 -2.41 -19.65
N ALA A 227 0.98 -3.08 -19.89
CA ALA A 227 0.64 -3.59 -21.21
C ALA A 227 0.07 -2.45 -22.07
N GLU A 228 0.28 -2.54 -23.39
CA GLU A 228 -0.57 -1.78 -24.30
C GLU A 228 -2.03 -2.22 -24.09
N PRO A 229 -2.99 -1.29 -24.08
CA PRO A 229 -4.39 -1.69 -24.15
C PRO A 229 -4.53 -2.52 -25.43
N HIS A 230 -4.89 -3.80 -25.30
CA HIS A 230 -5.29 -4.59 -26.46
C HIS A 230 -6.34 -3.78 -27.22
N GLU A 231 -6.03 -3.35 -28.44
CA GLU A 231 -7.05 -2.89 -29.37
C GLU A 231 -8.05 -4.04 -29.46
N ASN A 232 -9.22 -3.85 -28.84
CA ASN A 232 -10.36 -4.67 -29.15
C ASN A 232 -10.61 -4.43 -30.64
N SER A 233 -10.11 -5.35 -31.46
CA SER A 233 -10.43 -5.44 -32.86
C SER A 233 -11.93 -5.72 -32.91
N ILE A 234 -12.73 -4.65 -32.94
CA ILE A 234 -14.14 -4.72 -33.30
C ILE A 234 -14.11 -5.09 -34.77
N GLN A 235 -14.11 -6.39 -35.02
CA GLN A 235 -14.24 -6.97 -36.33
C GLN A 235 -15.67 -6.66 -36.79
N THR A 236 -15.86 -5.50 -37.41
CA THR A 236 -17.09 -5.16 -38.11
C THR A 236 -17.22 -6.10 -39.30
N SER A 237 -18.03 -7.15 -39.15
CA SER A 237 -18.50 -7.95 -40.27
C SER A 237 -19.31 -7.04 -41.22
N PRO A 238 -19.03 -7.05 -42.53
CA PRO A 238 -19.89 -6.36 -43.49
C PRO A 238 -21.21 -7.12 -43.63
N ILE A 239 -22.28 -6.33 -43.78
CA ILE A 239 -23.66 -6.76 -44.09
C ILE A 239 -23.73 -7.23 -45.55
#